data_AF-A0A662SXU4-F1
#
_entry.id   AF-A0A662SXU4-F1
#
_cell.length_a   1.000
_cell.length_b   1.000
_cell.length_c   1.000
_cell.angle_alpha   90.00
_cell.angle_beta   90.00
_cell.angle_gamma   90.00
#
_symmetry.space_group_name_H-M   'P 1'
#
loop_
_entity.id
_entity.type
_entity.pdbx_description
1 polymer ?
#
loop_
_entity_poly.entity_id
_entity_poly.type
_entity_poly.pdbx_seq_one_letter_code
_entity_poly.pdbx_strand_id
1 'polypeptide(L)' 'VVKVRAQVHFAELSAHADQKQILQFTSRLKGVKRAVIVHGELEKSMQLARKLEKLRGYSVHVPKVGDVIKV' A
#
# COMPACT_ATOMS: atom_id res chain seq x y z
N VAL A 1 34.13 3.75 8.21
CA VAL A 1 33.15 4.77 7.77
C VAL A 1 33.52 5.22 6.38
N VAL A 2 32.59 5.19 5.41
CA VAL A 2 32.84 5.63 4.03
C VAL A 2 32.27 7.04 3.85
N LYS A 3 33.09 7.97 3.36
CA LYS A 3 32.67 9.36 3.11
C LYS A 3 32.12 9.49 1.69
N VAL A 4 30.81 9.66 1.56
CA VAL A 4 30.16 9.90 0.26
C VAL A 4 30.42 11.35 -0.16
N ARG A 5 31.10 11.54 -1.31
CA ARG A 5 31.36 12.87 -1.91
C ARG A 5 30.54 13.14 -3.18
N ALA A 6 29.80 12.15 -3.66
CA ALA A 6 28.98 12.27 -4.85
C ALA A 6 27.68 13.05 -4.56
N GLN A 7 27.13 13.71 -5.58
CA GLN A 7 25.78 14.28 -5.51
C GLN A 7 24.75 13.17 -5.68
N VAL A 8 23.73 13.16 -4.81
CA VAL A 8 22.68 12.14 -4.79
C VAL A 8 21.35 12.82 -5.06
N HIS A 9 20.62 12.30 -6.06
CA HIS A 9 19.31 12.80 -6.45
C HIS A 9 18.27 11.68 -6.43
N PHE A 10 17.03 12.04 -6.15
CA PHE A 10 15.88 11.16 -6.27
C PHE A 10 15.14 11.48 -7.56
N ALA A 11 14.70 10.44 -8.27
CA ALA A 11 13.85 10.55 -9.44
C ALA A 11 12.70 9.55 -9.32
N GLU A 12 11.49 9.98 -9.68
CA GLU A 12 10.29 9.14 -9.63
C GLU A 12 10.09 8.42 -10.96
N LEU A 13 10.73 7.26 -11.10
CA LEU A 13 10.65 6.39 -12.28
C LEU A 13 10.04 5.01 -11.97
N SER A 14 9.43 4.87 -10.79
CA SER A 14 8.80 3.62 -10.37
C SER A 14 7.58 3.32 -11.23
N ALA A 15 7.42 2.05 -11.63
CA ALA A 15 6.22 1.56 -12.30
C ALA A 15 5.06 1.25 -11.33
N HIS A 16 5.32 1.30 -10.01
CA HIS A 16 4.28 1.05 -9.01
C HIS A 16 3.37 2.27 -8.85
N ALA A 17 2.08 1.99 -8.68
CA ALA A 17 1.12 3.01 -8.32
C ALA A 17 1.47 3.62 -6.96
N ASP A 18 1.53 4.95 -6.89
CA ASP A 18 1.62 5.67 -5.64
C ASP A 18 0.33 5.53 -4.82
N GLN A 19 0.33 6.06 -3.60
CA GLN A 19 -0.83 5.98 -2.71
C GLN A 19 -2.09 6.63 -3.30
N LYS A 20 -1.96 7.78 -3.98
CA LYS A 20 -3.09 8.51 -4.55
C LYS A 20 -3.71 7.70 -5.70
N GLN A 21 -2.87 7.09 -6.53
CA GLN A 21 -3.26 6.22 -7.63
C GLN A 21 -3.98 4.97 -7.11
N ILE A 22 -3.51 4.34 -6.01
CA ILE A 22 -4.21 3.21 -5.37
C ILE A 22 -5.59 3.63 -4.83
N LEU A 23 -5.69 4.77 -4.15
CA LEU A 23 -6.97 5.28 -3.63
C LEU A 23 -7.96 5.68 -4.74
N GLN A 24 -7.45 6.13 -5.88
CA GLN A 24 -8.24 6.43 -7.07
C GLN A 24 -8.67 5.16 -7.80
N PHE A 25 -7.80 4.15 -7.89
CA PHE A 25 -8.13 2.86 -8.49
C PHE A 25 -9.27 2.19 -7.71
N THR A 26 -9.12 2.11 -6.38
CA THR A 26 -10.13 1.50 -5.50
C THR A 26 -11.46 2.24 -5.48
N SER A 27 -11.50 3.56 -5.70
CA SER A 27 -12.77 4.31 -5.75
C SER A 27 -13.67 3.92 -6.93
N ARG A 28 -13.09 3.31 -7.97
CA ARG A 28 -13.82 2.89 -9.18
C ARG A 28 -14.40 1.48 -9.05
N LEU A 29 -14.00 0.73 -8.02
CA LEU A 29 -14.47 -0.64 -7.79
C LEU A 29 -15.86 -0.63 -7.13
N LYS A 30 -16.77 -1.46 -7.64
CA LYS A 30 -18.14 -1.60 -7.10
C LYS A 30 -18.30 -2.96 -6.41
N GLY A 31 -19.03 -2.98 -5.29
CA GLY A 31 -19.37 -4.23 -4.57
C GLY A 31 -18.24 -4.84 -3.73
N VAL A 32 -17.07 -4.20 -3.66
CA VAL A 32 -15.94 -4.68 -2.84
C VAL A 32 -16.21 -4.39 -1.36
N LYS A 33 -16.10 -5.43 -0.53
CA LYS A 33 -16.27 -5.34 0.94
C LYS A 33 -14.99 -5.61 1.72
N ARG A 34 -14.05 -6.36 1.13
CA ARG A 34 -12.80 -6.77 1.77
C ARG A 34 -11.61 -6.50 0.86
N ALA A 35 -10.49 -6.14 1.45
CA ALA A 35 -9.22 -6.01 0.76
C ALA A 35 -8.11 -6.65 1.60
N VAL A 36 -7.12 -7.24 0.94
CA VAL A 36 -5.90 -7.75 1.57
C VAL A 36 -4.73 -6.97 0.98
N ILE A 37 -3.96 -6.29 1.83
CA ILE A 37 -2.80 -5.50 1.40
C ILE A 37 -1.54 -6.32 1.64
N VAL A 38 -0.82 -6.58 0.56
CA VAL A 38 0.47 -7.28 0.55
C VAL A 38 1.51 -6.44 -0.20
N HIS A 39 2.76 -6.92 -0.26
CA HIS A 39 3.86 -6.27 -0.97
C HIS A 39 4.05 -4.78 -0.63
N GLY A 40 4.57 -4.55 0.58
CA GLY A 40 4.95 -3.23 1.06
C GLY A 40 5.58 -3.32 2.44
N GLU A 41 6.30 -2.29 2.84
CA GLU A 41 6.75 -2.15 4.22
C GLU A 41 5.52 -2.13 5.16
N LEU A 42 5.63 -2.80 6.31
CA LEU A 42 4.52 -2.99 7.24
C LEU A 42 3.82 -1.66 7.59
N GLU A 43 4.59 -0.63 7.92
CA GLU A 43 4.03 0.67 8.28
C GLU A 43 3.26 1.32 7.12
N LYS A 44 3.80 1.27 5.90
CA LYS A 44 3.13 1.81 4.70
C LYS A 44 1.85 1.04 4.38
N SER A 45 1.88 -0.28 4.49
CA SER A 45 0.71 -1.15 4.31
C SER A 45 -0.38 -0.85 5.34
N MET A 46 -0.02 -0.70 6.61
CA MET A 46 -0.95 -0.35 7.68
C MET A 46 -1.55 1.06 7.49
N GLN A 47 -0.76 2.03 7.01
CA GLN A 47 -1.27 3.36 6.68
C GLN A 47 -2.27 3.32 5.52
N LEU A 48 -1.98 2.55 4.46
CA LEU A 48 -2.90 2.36 3.34
C LEU A 48 -4.19 1.65 3.78
N ALA A 49 -4.08 0.64 4.65
CA ALA A 49 -5.23 -0.07 5.22
C ALA A 49 -6.21 0.90 5.89
N ARG A 50 -5.71 1.71 6.83
CA ARG A 50 -6.53 2.71 7.54
C ARG A 50 -7.22 3.69 6.58
N LYS A 51 -6.55 4.09 5.50
CA LYS A 51 -7.14 4.98 4.48
C LYS A 51 -8.26 4.29 3.71
N LEU A 52 -8.07 3.04 3.31
CA LEU A 52 -9.11 2.27 2.61
C LEU A 52 -10.30 1.97 3.51
N GLU A 53 -10.08 1.60 4.77
CA GLU A 53 -11.14 1.42 5.77
C GLU A 53 -11.95 2.72 5.92
N LYS A 54 -11.27 3.85 6.15
CA LYS A 54 -11.93 5.14 6.36
C LYS A 54 -12.65 5.68 5.12
N LEU A 55 -12.05 5.57 3.94
CA LEU A 55 -12.53 6.23 2.72
C LEU A 55 -13.41 5.36 1.84
N ARG A 56 -13.35 4.03 2.01
CA ARG A 56 -14.08 3.07 1.18
C ARG A 56 -14.97 2.13 2.00
N GLY A 57 -14.85 2.11 3.33
CA GLY A 57 -15.62 1.21 4.18
C GLY A 57 -15.25 -0.26 4.00
N TYR A 58 -14.06 -0.54 3.47
CA TYR A 58 -13.57 -1.91 3.32
C TYR A 58 -13.17 -2.47 4.67
N SER A 59 -13.34 -3.77 4.87
CA SER A 59 -12.60 -4.51 5.88
C SER A 59 -11.24 -4.89 5.30
N VAL A 60 -10.17 -4.32 5.84
CA VAL A 60 -8.83 -4.47 5.26
C VAL A 60 -7.95 -5.31 6.16
N HIS A 61 -7.22 -6.26 5.57
CA HIS A 61 -6.27 -7.11 6.30
C HIS A 61 -4.86 -6.95 5.75
N VAL A 62 -3.88 -6.80 6.64
CA VAL A 62 -2.44 -6.82 6.31
C VAL A 62 -1.86 -8.09 6.92
N PRO A 63 -1.71 -9.17 6.14
CA PRO A 63 -1.28 -10.45 6.67
C PRO A 63 0.21 -10.46 7.01
N LYS A 64 0.57 -11.34 7.93
CA LYS A 64 1.94 -11.79 8.15
C LYS A 64 2.24 -13.01 7.29
N VAL A 65 3.52 -13.27 7.07
CA VAL A 65 3.97 -14.49 6.38
C VAL A 65 3.45 -15.71 7.15
N GLY A 66 2.69 -16.57 6.46
CA GLY A 66 2.09 -17.77 7.04
C GLY A 66 0.61 -17.63 7.43
N ASP A 67 0.03 -16.43 7.40
CA ASP A 67 -1.39 -16.25 7.69
C ASP A 67 -2.27 -16.88 6.59
N VAL A 68 -3.36 -17.53 7.00
CA VAL A 68 -4.37 -18.09 6.10
C VAL A 68 -5.65 -17.29 6.24
N ILE A 69 -6.08 -16.66 5.16
CA ILE A 69 -7.30 -15.84 5.12
C ILE A 69 -8.40 -16.61 4.39
N LYS A 70 -9.53 -16.85 5.08
CA LYS A 70 -10.71 -17.44 4.45
C LYS A 70 -11.51 -16.36 3.71
N VAL A 71 -11.66 -16.52 2.41
CA VAL A 71 -12.47 -15.65 1.55
C VAL A 71 -13.91 -16.11 1.50
#